data_AF-A0A849ZC78-F1
#
_entry.id   AF-A0A849ZC78-F1
#
_cell.length_a   1.000
_cell.length_b   1.000
_cell.length_c   1.000
_cell.angle_alpha   90.00
_cell.angle_beta   90.00
_cell.angle_gamma   90.00
#
_symmetry.space_group_name_H-M   'P 1'
#
loop_
_entity.id
_entity.type
_entity.pdbx_description
1 polymer ?
#
loop_
_entity_poly.entity_id
_entity_poly.type
_entity_poly.pdbx_seq_one_letter_code
_entity_poly.pdbx_strand_id
1 'polypeptide(L)'
;MRFAVLLIGLTAASVSPLLAQPREPEWEPRLTLPPLLITQEASNGARGSVLWPFIHWRTVGDETEWGVRPLFNVRRSSSADRRDLDILWPLIRWERDEDRLDWRLFPFAGGWRVNRQMGDPDRYFIAFPLVWLQRDPLHRNTIILPYMRIREAEREGQVTFDALLPLFFRARDDRNAEQTTFLFPFLWRRERGELAEFDIFPLYWHRWGAPPHRLLILPLFGESEDIDTEGNVLERTRTILPPLWVKSEWNNGQQRRTSLLWPLIAWGGGGGTRLNRFLPFYSYQEYTQSGEGFQSRDLFVPPVLIARHYQAGELYERRITSPLFWWWWGPDSGDRLTESWGVYPLFNGGSTETVGTHFSVFDPLFFIEGTETHSRFALLWRLFHRTESEDGDSLREEALWRLYHRTRDGDRSRVSIFPFLTFEREPHHRRAAFLWRVFELTREPEGRFLRLFFSPRIPLAGGPETPVP
;
A
#
# COMPACT_ATOMS: atom_id res chain seq x y z
N MET A 1 4.21 7.77 -31.19
CA MET A 1 3.60 7.93 -32.54
C MET A 1 4.37 6.99 -33.45
N ARG A 2 3.73 6.37 -34.44
CA ARG A 2 4.42 5.87 -35.66
C ARG A 2 4.89 4.42 -35.77
N PHE A 3 4.67 3.49 -34.82
CA PHE A 3 4.68 2.05 -35.19
C PHE A 3 3.59 1.74 -36.24
N ALA A 4 2.51 2.54 -36.26
CA ALA A 4 1.53 2.56 -37.33
C ALA A 4 2.05 3.19 -38.65
N VAL A 5 3.01 4.13 -38.60
CA VAL A 5 3.66 4.66 -39.83
C VAL A 5 4.59 3.60 -40.44
N LEU A 6 5.05 2.66 -39.63
CA LEU A 6 5.96 1.58 -40.03
C LEU A 6 5.27 0.55 -40.96
N LEU A 7 3.95 0.34 -40.81
CA LEU A 7 3.15 -0.42 -41.78
C LEU A 7 2.51 0.47 -42.86
N ILE A 8 2.09 1.69 -42.52
CA ILE A 8 1.47 2.64 -43.48
C ILE A 8 2.48 3.10 -44.54
N GLY A 9 3.79 3.16 -44.23
CA GLY A 9 4.81 3.45 -45.24
C GLY A 9 4.94 2.36 -46.32
N LEU A 10 4.59 1.11 -45.97
CA LEU A 10 4.61 -0.03 -46.88
C LEU A 10 3.28 -0.24 -47.62
N THR A 11 2.15 0.28 -47.12
CA THR A 11 0.80 0.05 -47.70
C THR A 11 0.03 1.29 -48.15
N ALA A 12 0.41 2.52 -47.77
CA ALA A 12 -0.45 3.71 -47.98
C ALA A 12 -0.04 4.63 -49.14
N ALA A 13 1.04 4.34 -49.88
CA ALA A 13 1.34 5.05 -51.13
C ALA A 13 0.66 4.43 -52.37
N SER A 14 -0.22 3.43 -52.19
CA SER A 14 -1.06 2.86 -53.26
C SER A 14 -2.48 3.45 -53.31
N VAL A 15 -2.77 4.48 -52.51
CA VAL A 15 -4.00 5.28 -52.66
C VAL A 15 -3.59 6.70 -53.03
N SER A 16 -3.54 6.99 -54.34
CA SER A 16 -3.40 8.34 -54.86
C SER A 16 -4.52 9.22 -54.32
N PRO A 17 -4.25 10.28 -53.54
CA PRO A 17 -5.28 11.27 -53.26
C PRO A 17 -5.62 11.96 -54.58
N LEU A 18 -6.91 11.93 -54.87
CA LEU A 18 -7.63 12.36 -56.07
C LEU A 18 -7.52 13.89 -56.29
N LEU A 19 -6.30 14.43 -56.39
CA LEU A 19 -6.07 15.79 -56.86
C LEU A 19 -6.03 15.74 -58.38
N ALA A 20 -7.14 16.21 -58.97
CA ALA A 20 -7.36 16.51 -60.39
C ALA A 20 -6.40 15.77 -61.34
N GLN A 21 -6.64 14.48 -61.57
CA GLN A 21 -5.97 13.79 -62.67
C GLN A 21 -6.33 14.54 -63.96
N PRO A 22 -5.36 15.01 -64.75
CA PRO A 22 -5.66 15.64 -66.02
C PRO A 22 -6.52 14.68 -66.84
N ARG A 23 -7.65 15.19 -67.34
CA ARG A 23 -8.67 14.42 -68.06
C ARG A 23 -7.94 13.60 -69.14
N GLU A 24 -7.99 12.27 -69.03
CA GLU A 24 -7.35 11.37 -69.99
C GLU A 24 -7.82 11.79 -71.39
N PRO A 25 -6.90 12.12 -72.30
CA PRO A 25 -7.30 12.59 -73.61
C PRO A 25 -7.96 11.43 -74.37
N GLU A 26 -8.98 11.73 -75.16
CA GLU A 26 -9.64 10.69 -75.96
C GLU A 26 -8.67 10.17 -77.02
N TRP A 27 -8.35 8.88 -76.92
CA TRP A 27 -7.35 8.22 -77.75
C TRP A 27 -7.99 7.62 -78.99
N GLU A 28 -7.68 8.17 -80.15
CA GLU A 28 -8.11 7.62 -81.44
C GLU A 28 -7.06 6.64 -81.97
N PRO A 29 -7.47 5.44 -82.41
CA PRO A 29 -6.54 4.46 -82.96
C PRO A 29 -5.99 4.95 -84.30
N ARG A 30 -4.66 5.09 -84.39
CA ARG A 30 -3.97 5.46 -85.62
C ARG A 30 -3.53 4.22 -86.41
N LEU A 31 -3.00 3.22 -85.70
CA LEU A 31 -2.65 1.92 -86.28
C LEU A 31 -2.74 0.84 -85.19
N THR A 32 -3.48 -0.22 -85.45
CA THR A 32 -3.62 -1.34 -84.51
C THR A 32 -3.32 -2.66 -85.22
N LEU A 33 -2.12 -3.19 -85.00
CA LEU A 33 -1.63 -4.49 -85.49
C LEU A 33 -1.16 -5.35 -84.30
N PRO A 34 -2.08 -5.92 -83.51
CA PRO A 34 -1.71 -6.70 -82.34
C PRO A 34 -1.00 -8.01 -82.73
N PRO A 35 -0.02 -8.48 -81.95
CA PRO A 35 0.61 -7.85 -80.79
C PRO A 35 1.83 -6.96 -81.16
N LEU A 36 2.11 -6.80 -82.45
CA LEU A 36 3.37 -6.24 -82.93
C LEU A 36 3.46 -4.74 -82.73
N LEU A 37 2.40 -4.00 -83.06
CA LEU A 37 2.39 -2.54 -83.03
C LEU A 37 0.99 -2.02 -82.76
N ILE A 38 0.86 -1.19 -81.71
CA ILE A 38 -0.36 -0.45 -81.42
C ILE A 38 0.05 1.00 -81.26
N THR A 39 -0.51 1.91 -82.06
CA THR A 39 -0.30 3.36 -81.94
C THR A 39 -1.63 4.08 -81.90
N GLN A 40 -1.74 5.04 -81.01
CA GLN A 40 -2.93 5.82 -80.76
C GLN A 40 -2.51 7.27 -80.58
N GLU A 41 -3.34 8.17 -81.10
CA GLU A 41 -3.10 9.60 -81.08
C GLU A 41 -4.27 10.28 -80.37
N ALA A 42 -3.99 11.37 -79.70
CA ALA A 42 -4.98 12.17 -79.01
C ALA A 42 -4.66 13.65 -79.21
N SER A 43 -5.61 14.53 -78.89
CA SER A 43 -5.51 15.97 -79.15
C SER A 43 -4.26 16.63 -78.54
N ASN A 44 -3.72 16.07 -77.46
CA ASN A 44 -2.54 16.58 -76.76
C ASN A 44 -1.46 15.51 -76.55
N GLY A 45 -1.46 14.42 -77.32
CA GLY A 45 -0.53 13.33 -77.04
C GLY A 45 -0.54 12.19 -78.06
N ALA A 46 0.46 11.32 -77.93
CA ALA A 46 0.56 10.08 -78.68
C ALA A 46 1.03 8.97 -77.76
N ARG A 47 0.50 7.77 -77.93
CA ARG A 47 0.97 6.57 -77.22
C ARG A 47 1.11 5.41 -78.17
N GLY A 48 1.99 4.49 -77.82
CA GLY A 48 2.04 3.22 -78.53
C GLY A 48 2.84 2.16 -77.80
N SER A 49 2.81 0.97 -78.40
CA SER A 49 3.54 -0.19 -77.92
C SER A 49 4.06 -1.01 -79.08
N VAL A 50 5.25 -1.58 -78.89
CA VAL A 50 5.87 -2.56 -79.78
C VAL A 50 6.01 -3.86 -79.01
N LEU A 51 5.60 -4.98 -79.62
CA LEU A 51 5.58 -6.30 -78.97
C LEU A 51 4.84 -6.22 -77.63
N TRP A 52 3.56 -5.84 -77.68
CA TRP A 52 2.77 -5.62 -76.49
C TRP A 52 2.81 -6.88 -75.58
N PRO A 53 3.13 -6.75 -74.27
CA PRO A 53 3.20 -5.53 -73.46
C PRO A 53 4.63 -5.00 -73.17
N PHE A 54 5.66 -5.43 -73.91
CA PHE A 54 7.06 -5.26 -73.50
C PHE A 54 7.57 -3.84 -73.69
N ILE A 55 7.43 -3.25 -74.88
CA ILE A 55 7.94 -1.90 -75.15
C ILE A 55 6.75 -0.95 -75.26
N HIS A 56 6.73 0.08 -74.41
CA HIS A 56 5.69 1.11 -74.44
C HIS A 56 6.31 2.50 -74.48
N TRP A 57 5.59 3.43 -75.11
CA TRP A 57 5.83 4.86 -74.99
C TRP A 57 4.51 5.60 -74.90
N ARG A 58 4.51 6.71 -74.18
CA ARG A 58 3.35 7.57 -73.98
C ARG A 58 3.83 9.00 -73.80
N THR A 59 3.27 9.91 -74.57
CA THR A 59 3.48 11.35 -74.46
C THR A 59 2.12 12.01 -74.31
N VAL A 60 1.89 12.77 -73.24
CA VAL A 60 0.65 13.50 -72.97
C VAL A 60 1.02 14.87 -72.43
N GLY A 61 0.72 15.94 -73.17
CA GLY A 61 1.14 17.29 -72.81
C GLY A 61 2.66 17.39 -72.69
N ASP A 62 3.14 17.70 -71.50
CA ASP A 62 4.56 17.78 -71.15
C ASP A 62 5.11 16.52 -70.45
N GLU A 63 4.26 15.51 -70.25
CA GLU A 63 4.64 14.22 -69.69
C GLU A 63 5.09 13.25 -70.78
N THR A 64 6.23 12.60 -70.54
CA THR A 64 6.79 11.55 -71.38
C THR A 64 7.08 10.31 -70.53
N GLU A 65 6.60 9.16 -70.97
CA GLU A 65 6.81 7.85 -70.34
C GLU A 65 7.26 6.84 -71.39
N TRP A 66 8.27 6.03 -71.08
CA TRP A 66 8.68 4.91 -71.93
C TRP A 66 9.39 3.85 -71.11
N GLY A 67 9.38 2.60 -71.57
CA GLY A 67 10.05 1.53 -70.86
C GLY A 67 10.02 0.19 -71.58
N VAL A 68 10.80 -0.73 -71.04
CA VAL A 68 10.81 -2.15 -71.40
C VAL A 68 10.35 -2.95 -70.18
N ARG A 69 9.11 -3.42 -70.16
CA ARG A 69 8.56 -4.17 -69.02
C ARG A 69 9.13 -5.61 -69.00
N PRO A 70 9.45 -6.18 -67.82
CA PRO A 70 9.50 -5.55 -66.49
C PRO A 70 10.85 -4.90 -66.14
N LEU A 71 11.78 -4.79 -67.10
CA LEU A 71 13.17 -4.36 -66.88
C LEU A 71 13.29 -2.93 -66.37
N PHE A 72 12.63 -1.97 -67.02
CA PHE A 72 12.61 -0.59 -66.54
C PHE A 72 11.42 0.21 -67.09
N ASN A 73 11.06 1.27 -66.36
CA ASN A 73 10.11 2.29 -66.78
C ASN A 73 10.64 3.67 -66.41
N VAL A 74 10.63 4.61 -67.35
CA VAL A 74 11.06 6.00 -67.13
C VAL A 74 9.87 6.92 -67.39
N ARG A 75 9.55 7.79 -66.43
CA ARG A 75 8.54 8.84 -66.57
C ARG A 75 9.15 10.21 -66.26
N ARG A 76 8.83 11.22 -67.07
CA ARG A 76 9.29 12.60 -66.89
C ARG A 76 8.15 13.58 -67.15
N SER A 77 8.02 14.60 -66.30
CA SER A 77 7.09 15.73 -66.47
C SER A 77 7.85 17.03 -66.24
N SER A 78 7.67 18.03 -67.09
CA SER A 78 8.41 19.30 -67.00
C SER A 78 7.72 20.31 -66.09
N SER A 79 6.38 20.32 -66.09
CA SER A 79 5.52 21.18 -65.27
C SER A 79 5.62 20.86 -63.78
N ALA A 80 5.84 19.59 -63.45
CA ALA A 80 6.00 19.11 -62.08
C ALA A 80 7.48 18.88 -61.68
N ASP A 81 8.48 19.14 -62.55
CA ASP A 81 9.88 18.69 -62.36
C ASP A 81 10.00 17.22 -61.91
N ARG A 82 9.06 16.37 -62.37
CA ARG A 82 8.95 14.99 -61.92
C ARG A 82 9.79 14.06 -62.78
N ARG A 83 10.52 13.16 -62.12
CA ARG A 83 11.31 12.09 -62.73
C ARG A 83 11.14 10.79 -61.96
N ASP A 84 10.56 9.80 -62.61
CA ASP A 84 10.40 8.45 -62.07
C ASP A 84 11.25 7.46 -62.86
N LEU A 85 11.88 6.54 -62.14
CA LEU A 85 12.63 5.40 -62.67
C LEU A 85 12.30 4.15 -61.87
N ASP A 86 11.66 3.19 -62.51
CA ASP A 86 11.53 1.83 -62.00
C ASP A 86 12.54 0.93 -62.71
N ILE A 87 13.23 0.06 -61.96
CA ILE A 87 14.10 -0.99 -62.50
C ILE A 87 13.67 -2.31 -61.87
N LEU A 88 13.41 -3.33 -62.70
CA LEU A 88 12.97 -4.66 -62.28
C LEU A 88 11.83 -4.59 -61.27
N TRP A 89 10.73 -3.94 -61.65
CA TRP A 89 9.61 -3.69 -60.75
C TRP A 89 9.17 -4.99 -60.03
N PRO A 90 9.04 -5.01 -58.69
CA PRO A 90 9.07 -3.88 -57.75
C PRO A 90 10.42 -3.68 -57.00
N LEU A 91 11.54 -4.22 -57.49
CA LEU A 91 12.81 -4.27 -56.75
C LEU A 91 13.43 -2.90 -56.52
N ILE A 92 13.57 -2.08 -57.56
CA ILE A 92 14.21 -0.77 -57.48
C ILE A 92 13.25 0.30 -57.99
N ARG A 93 13.07 1.33 -57.19
CA ARG A 93 12.31 2.53 -57.57
C ARG A 93 13.05 3.78 -57.12
N TRP A 94 13.08 4.78 -57.98
CA TRP A 94 13.57 6.11 -57.70
C TRP A 94 12.58 7.12 -58.26
N GLU A 95 12.18 8.06 -57.42
CA GLU A 95 11.18 9.07 -57.75
C GLU A 95 11.64 10.41 -57.19
N ARG A 96 11.64 11.42 -58.04
CA ARG A 96 12.00 12.80 -57.68
C ARG A 96 10.95 13.74 -58.24
N ASP A 97 10.48 14.62 -57.40
CA ASP A 97 9.56 15.73 -57.68
C ASP A 97 10.12 16.99 -57.00
N GLU A 98 9.50 18.15 -57.19
CA GLU A 98 9.93 19.45 -56.64
C GLU A 98 10.12 19.37 -55.11
N ASP A 99 9.17 18.74 -54.42
CA ASP A 99 9.12 18.68 -52.96
C ASP A 99 9.68 17.38 -52.37
N ARG A 100 9.85 16.33 -53.17
CA ARG A 100 10.13 14.98 -52.63
C ARG A 100 11.16 14.24 -53.44
N LEU A 101 12.01 13.50 -52.73
CA LEU A 101 12.85 12.46 -53.30
C LEU A 101 12.57 11.16 -52.55
N ASP A 102 12.25 10.10 -53.27
CA ASP A 102 11.98 8.76 -52.74
C ASP A 102 12.85 7.74 -53.49
N TRP A 103 13.35 6.76 -52.75
CA TRP A 103 14.01 5.61 -53.32
C TRP A 103 13.72 4.35 -52.51
N ARG A 104 13.68 3.22 -53.21
CA ARG A 104 13.39 1.92 -52.63
C ARG A 104 14.23 0.83 -53.27
N LEU A 105 14.67 -0.09 -52.41
CA LEU A 105 15.27 -1.37 -52.75
C LEU A 105 14.55 -2.46 -51.94
N PHE A 106 13.53 -3.09 -52.51
CA PHE A 106 12.67 -4.03 -51.78
C PHE A 106 13.35 -5.38 -51.48
N PRO A 107 13.13 -6.01 -50.30
CA PRO A 107 12.50 -5.47 -49.08
C PRO A 107 13.49 -4.75 -48.16
N PHE A 108 14.75 -4.63 -48.59
CA PHE A 108 15.90 -4.39 -47.72
C PHE A 108 16.01 -2.95 -47.23
N ALA A 109 15.80 -1.98 -48.11
CA ALA A 109 16.04 -0.58 -47.79
C ALA A 109 15.10 0.37 -48.53
N GLY A 110 14.88 1.51 -47.90
CA GLY A 110 14.20 2.61 -48.53
C GLY A 110 14.51 3.89 -47.79
N GLY A 111 14.46 4.99 -48.51
CA GLY A 111 14.65 6.30 -47.92
C GLY A 111 13.88 7.32 -48.69
N TRP A 112 13.41 8.33 -47.96
CA TRP A 112 12.77 9.46 -48.58
C TRP A 112 13.17 10.75 -47.88
N ARG A 113 13.22 11.80 -48.68
CA ARG A 113 13.46 13.16 -48.27
C ARG A 113 12.29 14.01 -48.71
N VAL A 114 11.81 14.85 -47.82
CA VAL A 114 10.73 15.81 -48.10
C VAL A 114 11.29 17.19 -47.83
N ASN A 115 11.36 18.02 -48.87
CA ASN A 115 11.73 19.42 -48.73
C ASN A 115 10.57 20.18 -48.08
N ARG A 116 10.91 21.20 -47.29
CA ARG A 116 9.93 22.15 -46.73
C ARG A 116 10.16 23.51 -47.36
N GLN A 117 9.08 24.28 -47.53
CA GLN A 117 9.14 25.64 -48.09
C GLN A 117 10.01 26.61 -47.25
N MET A 118 10.16 26.35 -45.94
CA MET A 118 11.11 27.02 -45.05
C MET A 118 11.67 26.03 -44.01
N GLY A 119 13.01 25.97 -43.89
CA GLY A 119 13.72 25.15 -42.91
C GLY A 119 14.35 23.87 -43.48
N ASP A 120 14.90 23.04 -42.60
CA ASP A 120 15.56 21.79 -42.99
C ASP A 120 14.54 20.74 -43.48
N PRO A 121 14.94 19.88 -44.45
CA PRO A 121 14.08 18.84 -44.99
C PRO A 121 13.97 17.65 -44.01
N ASP A 122 12.78 17.05 -43.96
CA ASP A 122 12.59 15.79 -43.25
C ASP A 122 13.26 14.66 -44.03
N ARG A 123 13.91 13.76 -43.31
CA ARG A 123 14.62 12.61 -43.89
C ARG A 123 14.26 11.35 -43.14
N TYR A 124 13.96 10.33 -43.92
CA TYR A 124 13.61 9.03 -43.43
C TYR A 124 14.44 8.00 -44.16
N PHE A 125 14.83 6.98 -43.41
CA PHE A 125 15.61 5.88 -43.92
C PHE A 125 15.26 4.63 -43.13
N ILE A 126 15.07 3.55 -43.85
CA ILE A 126 14.73 2.24 -43.31
C ILE A 126 15.71 1.23 -43.88
N ALA A 127 16.20 0.37 -43.00
CA ALA A 127 16.93 -0.83 -43.34
C ALA A 127 16.27 -2.00 -42.59
N PHE A 128 15.40 -2.73 -43.28
CA PHE A 128 14.58 -3.78 -42.68
C PHE A 128 15.40 -5.06 -42.42
N PRO A 129 15.13 -5.81 -41.32
CA PRO A 129 14.19 -5.55 -40.23
C PRO A 129 14.86 -4.86 -39.03
N LEU A 130 15.92 -4.08 -39.22
CA LEU A 130 16.84 -3.79 -38.13
C LEU A 130 16.80 -2.34 -37.67
N VAL A 131 16.71 -1.40 -38.60
CA VAL A 131 16.98 0.01 -38.31
C VAL A 131 15.98 0.94 -39.00
N TRP A 132 15.53 1.92 -38.23
CA TRP A 132 14.73 3.03 -38.71
C TRP A 132 15.36 4.32 -38.23
N LEU A 133 15.72 5.15 -39.20
CA LEU A 133 16.25 6.47 -38.98
C LEU A 133 15.24 7.49 -39.45
N GLN A 134 15.01 8.45 -38.58
CA GLN A 134 14.13 9.55 -38.85
C GLN A 134 14.82 10.82 -38.35
N ARG A 135 14.87 11.82 -39.22
CA ARG A 135 15.41 13.12 -38.90
C ARG A 135 14.43 14.18 -39.36
N ASP A 136 13.98 14.95 -38.38
CA ASP A 136 13.16 16.13 -38.58
C ASP A 136 13.94 17.33 -37.99
N PRO A 137 13.64 18.60 -38.36
CA PRO A 137 14.39 19.80 -37.94
C PRO A 137 14.46 20.08 -36.43
N LEU A 138 13.76 19.27 -35.64
CA LEU A 138 13.65 19.40 -34.21
C LEU A 138 14.04 18.14 -33.48
N HIS A 139 14.13 16.99 -34.16
CA HIS A 139 14.41 15.75 -33.47
C HIS A 139 15.06 14.75 -34.40
N ARG A 140 15.94 13.97 -33.81
CA ARG A 140 16.50 12.78 -34.43
C ARG A 140 15.98 11.58 -33.68
N ASN A 141 15.46 10.61 -34.41
CA ASN A 141 14.93 9.38 -33.85
C ASN A 141 15.54 8.19 -34.58
N THR A 142 16.01 7.25 -33.79
CA THR A 142 16.74 6.09 -34.24
C THR A 142 16.18 4.91 -33.49
N ILE A 143 15.64 3.92 -34.21
CA ILE A 143 15.09 2.69 -33.65
C ILE A 143 15.89 1.53 -34.20
N ILE A 144 16.24 0.60 -33.31
CA ILE A 144 17.06 -0.56 -33.65
C ILE A 144 16.41 -1.80 -33.03
N LEU A 145 16.27 -2.93 -33.73
CA LEU A 145 15.72 -4.17 -33.12
C LEU A 145 16.83 -5.06 -32.51
N PRO A 146 16.55 -5.91 -31.49
CA PRO A 146 15.34 -6.03 -30.66
C PRO A 146 15.26 -4.96 -29.55
N TYR A 147 15.67 -3.75 -29.86
CA TYR A 147 16.60 -3.00 -29.04
C TYR A 147 16.21 -1.51 -29.01
N MET A 148 17.10 -0.81 -28.36
CA MET A 148 17.36 0.60 -28.22
C MET A 148 16.70 1.53 -29.20
N ARG A 149 16.30 2.65 -28.60
CA ARG A 149 15.67 3.74 -29.32
C ARG A 149 16.17 5.06 -28.82
N ILE A 150 17.08 5.60 -29.59
CA ILE A 150 17.68 6.89 -29.30
C ILE A 150 16.80 7.98 -29.88
N ARG A 151 16.51 8.95 -29.03
CA ARG A 151 15.72 10.10 -29.39
C ARG A 151 16.45 11.32 -28.91
N GLU A 152 16.36 12.38 -29.66
CA GLU A 152 17.07 13.62 -29.37
C GLU A 152 16.23 14.77 -29.87
N ALA A 153 16.24 15.87 -29.13
CA ALA A 153 15.72 17.16 -29.60
C ALA A 153 16.88 17.96 -30.23
N GLU A 154 16.66 18.54 -31.40
CA GLU A 154 17.58 19.46 -32.07
C GLU A 154 17.51 20.89 -31.49
N ARG A 155 16.47 21.25 -30.70
CA ARG A 155 16.41 22.55 -29.97
C ARG A 155 16.00 22.37 -28.51
N GLU A 156 16.93 22.80 -27.64
CA GLU A 156 17.02 22.79 -26.17
C GLU A 156 16.49 21.58 -25.37
N GLY A 157 17.42 20.96 -24.65
CA GLY A 157 17.22 19.85 -23.71
C GLY A 157 17.10 18.49 -24.39
N GLN A 158 18.18 17.70 -24.33
CA GLN A 158 18.29 16.40 -24.96
C GLN A 158 17.77 15.29 -24.03
N VAL A 159 16.98 14.38 -24.59
CA VAL A 159 16.37 13.27 -23.86
C VAL A 159 16.71 11.97 -24.57
N THR A 160 17.67 11.24 -24.03
CA THR A 160 18.13 9.97 -24.62
C THR A 160 17.60 8.79 -23.82
N PHE A 161 17.36 7.69 -24.55
CA PHE A 161 16.78 6.50 -23.95
C PHE A 161 17.30 5.25 -24.64
N ASP A 162 18.14 4.52 -23.93
CA ASP A 162 18.74 3.31 -24.44
C ASP A 162 18.20 2.10 -23.69
N ALA A 163 17.85 1.03 -24.41
CA ALA A 163 17.26 -0.12 -23.75
C ALA A 163 17.56 -1.42 -24.49
N LEU A 164 17.94 -2.44 -23.73
CA LEU A 164 17.96 -3.84 -24.12
C LEU A 164 17.22 -4.61 -23.03
N LEU A 165 15.90 -4.61 -23.12
CA LEU A 165 15.07 -5.12 -22.04
C LEU A 165 15.08 -6.66 -22.00
N PRO A 166 14.93 -7.27 -20.82
CA PRO A 166 14.83 -6.63 -19.49
C PRO A 166 16.20 -6.31 -18.87
N LEU A 167 17.27 -6.67 -19.57
CA LEU A 167 18.63 -6.67 -19.03
C LEU A 167 19.08 -5.27 -18.65
N PHE A 168 18.71 -4.27 -19.43
CA PHE A 168 19.32 -2.96 -19.34
C PHE A 168 18.41 -1.86 -19.85
N PHE A 169 18.41 -0.74 -19.14
CA PHE A 169 18.03 0.53 -19.74
C PHE A 169 18.84 1.68 -19.15
N ARG A 170 18.95 2.74 -19.94
CA ARG A 170 19.56 4.00 -19.56
C ARG A 170 18.66 5.11 -20.07
N ALA A 171 18.26 5.99 -19.16
CA ALA A 171 17.51 7.18 -19.49
C ALA A 171 18.32 8.39 -19.07
N ARG A 172 18.31 9.42 -19.90
CA ARG A 172 18.94 10.69 -19.56
C ARG A 172 18.10 11.83 -20.10
N ASP A 173 17.81 12.77 -19.23
CA ASP A 173 17.03 13.97 -19.50
C ASP A 173 17.80 15.17 -18.97
N ASP A 174 18.44 15.89 -19.90
CA ASP A 174 19.25 17.06 -19.57
C ASP A 174 18.39 18.26 -19.10
N ARG A 175 17.07 18.26 -19.36
CA ARG A 175 16.18 19.35 -18.91
C ARG A 175 15.99 19.33 -17.40
N ASN A 176 15.97 18.14 -16.82
CA ASN A 176 15.73 17.92 -15.40
C ASN A 176 17.00 17.54 -14.64
N ALA A 177 18.16 17.56 -15.32
CA ALA A 177 19.41 17.00 -14.82
C ALA A 177 19.20 15.59 -14.26
N GLU A 178 18.47 14.76 -15.01
CA GLU A 178 18.08 13.42 -14.60
C GLU A 178 18.82 12.37 -15.43
N GLN A 179 19.43 11.41 -14.76
CA GLN A 179 20.08 10.28 -15.39
C GLN A 179 19.79 9.02 -14.60
N THR A 180 19.33 7.96 -15.28
CA THR A 180 19.07 6.66 -14.69
C THR A 180 19.75 5.59 -15.50
N THR A 181 20.43 4.67 -14.83
CA THR A 181 20.99 3.46 -15.42
C THR A 181 20.55 2.26 -14.61
N PHE A 182 20.04 1.26 -15.30
CA PHE A 182 19.58 0.03 -14.72
C PHE A 182 20.22 -1.16 -15.43
N LEU A 183 20.67 -2.12 -14.64
CA LEU A 183 21.15 -3.40 -15.10
C LEU A 183 20.56 -4.50 -14.21
N PHE A 184 19.63 -5.27 -14.78
CA PHE A 184 18.96 -6.32 -14.06
C PHE A 184 19.93 -7.46 -13.69
N PRO A 185 19.78 -8.08 -12.50
CA PRO A 185 19.01 -7.63 -11.33
C PRO A 185 19.84 -6.78 -10.35
N PHE A 186 21.11 -6.52 -10.68
CA PHE A 186 22.10 -6.17 -9.68
C PHE A 186 22.28 -4.68 -9.48
N LEU A 187 22.21 -3.86 -10.53
CA LEU A 187 22.69 -2.49 -10.46
C LEU A 187 21.61 -1.48 -10.80
N TRP A 188 21.50 -0.49 -9.93
CA TRP A 188 20.66 0.67 -10.12
C TRP A 188 21.49 1.92 -9.85
N ARG A 189 21.45 2.89 -10.77
CA ARG A 189 22.07 4.20 -10.58
C ARG A 189 21.09 5.26 -11.00
N ARG A 190 20.92 6.28 -10.16
CA ARG A 190 20.02 7.40 -10.44
C ARG A 190 20.65 8.70 -9.98
N GLU A 191 20.58 9.71 -10.82
CA GLU A 191 21.00 11.08 -10.54
C GLU A 191 19.84 11.98 -10.93
N ARG A 192 19.50 12.93 -10.07
CA ARG A 192 18.37 13.86 -10.23
C ARG A 192 18.65 15.16 -9.52
N GLY A 193 19.06 16.18 -10.26
CA GLY A 193 19.50 17.45 -9.66
C GLY A 193 20.66 17.20 -8.70
N GLU A 194 20.47 17.53 -7.42
CA GLU A 194 21.47 17.28 -6.37
C GLU A 194 21.42 15.85 -5.80
N LEU A 195 20.35 15.09 -6.04
CA LEU A 195 20.23 13.72 -5.55
C LEU A 195 21.03 12.76 -6.42
N ALA A 196 21.82 11.88 -5.80
CA ALA A 196 22.45 10.76 -6.46
C ALA A 196 22.29 9.46 -5.65
N GLU A 197 22.04 8.36 -6.35
CA GLU A 197 21.76 7.03 -5.81
C GLU A 197 22.53 5.98 -6.62
N PHE A 198 23.15 5.02 -5.94
CA PHE A 198 23.91 3.92 -6.52
C PHE A 198 23.76 2.66 -5.67
N ASP A 199 23.17 1.63 -6.28
CA ASP A 199 22.83 0.39 -5.63
C ASP A 199 23.42 -0.80 -6.37
N ILE A 200 23.97 -1.75 -5.61
CA ILE A 200 24.37 -3.08 -6.05
C ILE A 200 23.60 -4.09 -5.18
N PHE A 201 22.43 -4.51 -5.63
CA PHE A 201 21.60 -5.47 -4.93
C PHE A 201 22.30 -6.84 -4.81
N PRO A 202 22.26 -7.53 -3.64
CA PRO A 202 21.70 -7.11 -2.36
C PRO A 202 22.77 -6.59 -1.37
N LEU A 203 23.91 -6.09 -1.85
CA LEU A 203 25.10 -5.86 -1.03
C LEU A 203 25.40 -4.38 -0.76
N TYR A 204 24.96 -3.47 -1.61
CA TYR A 204 25.37 -2.07 -1.55
C TYR A 204 24.21 -1.15 -1.91
N TRP A 205 24.01 -0.09 -1.14
CA TRP A 205 23.12 1.03 -1.48
C TRP A 205 23.76 2.31 -0.99
N HIS A 206 23.81 3.32 -1.84
CA HIS A 206 24.41 4.59 -1.49
C HIS A 206 23.60 5.72 -2.10
N ARG A 207 23.13 6.63 -1.25
CA ARG A 207 22.40 7.83 -1.61
C ARG A 207 23.13 9.04 -1.02
N TRP A 208 23.46 10.00 -1.86
CA TRP A 208 24.19 11.21 -1.47
C TRP A 208 23.65 12.45 -2.18
N GLY A 209 24.19 13.61 -1.79
CA GLY A 209 23.84 14.91 -2.36
C GLY A 209 22.63 15.55 -1.68
N ALA A 210 21.41 15.06 -1.93
CA ALA A 210 20.21 15.53 -1.23
C ALA A 210 19.87 14.63 -0.01
N PRO A 211 19.57 15.20 1.18
CA PRO A 211 19.14 14.43 2.34
C PRO A 211 17.89 13.56 2.08
N PRO A 212 17.72 12.44 2.80
CA PRO A 212 18.72 11.84 3.71
C PRO A 212 19.87 11.19 2.93
N HIS A 213 21.09 11.32 3.47
CA HIS A 213 22.27 10.59 3.03
C HIS A 213 22.21 9.16 3.58
N ARG A 214 22.48 8.15 2.76
CA ARG A 214 22.44 6.74 3.19
C ARG A 214 23.55 5.97 2.54
N LEU A 215 24.25 5.13 3.29
CA LEU A 215 25.20 4.16 2.79
C LEU A 215 24.93 2.83 3.50
N LEU A 216 24.75 1.75 2.76
CA LEU A 216 24.55 0.41 3.29
C LEU A 216 25.48 -0.53 2.52
N ILE A 217 26.31 -1.26 3.24
CA ILE A 217 27.25 -2.25 2.72
C ILE A 217 26.98 -3.53 3.49
N LEU A 218 26.09 -4.38 2.99
CA LEU A 218 25.74 -5.62 3.66
C LEU A 218 26.82 -6.69 3.51
N PRO A 219 27.03 -7.52 4.55
CA PRO A 219 26.45 -7.42 5.89
C PRO A 219 27.30 -6.54 6.83
N LEU A 220 28.21 -5.70 6.34
CA LEU A 220 29.33 -5.11 7.10
C LEU A 220 29.04 -3.78 7.79
N PHE A 221 28.33 -2.87 7.13
CA PHE A 221 28.22 -1.48 7.58
C PHE A 221 26.94 -0.83 7.06
N GLY A 222 26.45 0.16 7.79
CA GLY A 222 25.43 1.07 7.29
C GLY A 222 25.47 2.40 8.02
N GLU A 223 25.12 3.47 7.32
CA GLU A 223 25.00 4.82 7.81
C GLU A 223 23.80 5.50 7.14
N SER A 224 23.05 6.27 7.91
CA SER A 224 21.95 7.10 7.44
C SER A 224 21.99 8.40 8.21
N GLU A 225 21.84 9.52 7.52
CA GLU A 225 21.82 10.85 8.11
C GLU A 225 20.75 11.69 7.43
N ASP A 226 19.82 12.19 8.23
CA ASP A 226 18.74 13.08 7.84
C ASP A 226 18.93 14.45 8.48
N ILE A 227 18.82 15.49 7.66
CA ILE A 227 19.19 16.86 8.00
C ILE A 227 18.05 17.76 7.51
N ASP A 228 17.63 18.72 8.34
CA ASP A 228 16.65 19.72 7.95
C ASP A 228 17.23 20.80 7.00
N THR A 229 16.38 21.72 6.55
CA THR A 229 16.80 22.85 5.69
C THR A 229 17.74 23.84 6.39
N GLU A 230 17.81 23.83 7.71
CA GLU A 230 18.67 24.70 8.52
C GLU A 230 20.03 24.04 8.85
N GLY A 231 20.24 22.78 8.45
CA GLY A 231 21.46 22.02 8.70
C GLY A 231 21.46 21.26 10.04
N ASN A 232 20.33 21.20 10.75
CA ASN A 232 20.22 20.43 11.98
C ASN A 232 20.01 18.95 11.67
N VAL A 233 20.80 18.09 12.33
CA VAL A 233 20.67 16.63 12.22
C VAL A 233 19.38 16.19 12.92
N LEU A 234 18.38 15.78 12.14
CA LEU A 234 17.13 15.22 12.66
C LEU A 234 17.34 13.80 13.18
N GLU A 235 18.00 12.97 12.37
CA GLU A 235 18.29 11.58 12.68
C GLU A 235 19.62 11.14 12.05
N ARG A 236 20.47 10.49 12.84
CA ARG A 236 21.68 9.81 12.35
C ARG A 236 21.73 8.40 12.89
N THR A 237 21.81 7.41 12.01
CA THR A 237 21.95 6.00 12.36
C THR A 237 23.22 5.41 11.75
N ARG A 238 23.99 4.66 12.53
CA ARG A 238 25.17 3.91 12.11
C ARG A 238 25.06 2.45 12.56
N THR A 239 25.48 1.51 11.74
CA THR A 239 25.50 0.09 12.05
C THR A 239 26.78 -0.56 11.56
N ILE A 240 27.28 -1.52 12.34
CA ILE A 240 28.43 -2.36 12.01
C ILE A 240 27.96 -3.79 12.20
N LEU A 241 28.14 -4.58 11.15
CA LEU A 241 27.72 -5.96 11.06
C LEU A 241 26.26 -6.20 11.48
N PRO A 242 25.25 -5.51 10.92
CA PRO A 242 23.86 -5.69 11.34
C PRO A 242 23.48 -7.19 11.37
N PRO A 243 22.96 -7.71 12.51
CA PRO A 243 22.36 -6.98 13.65
C PRO A 243 23.30 -6.66 14.83
N LEU A 244 24.62 -6.86 14.73
CA LEU A 244 25.54 -6.82 15.87
C LEU A 244 25.62 -5.48 16.60
N TRP A 245 25.71 -4.36 15.89
CA TRP A 245 25.78 -3.03 16.51
C TRP A 245 25.00 -2.01 15.70
N VAL A 246 24.15 -1.23 16.36
CA VAL A 246 23.37 -0.13 15.77
C VAL A 246 23.38 1.03 16.74
N LYS A 247 23.79 2.22 16.30
CA LYS A 247 23.72 3.47 17.06
C LYS A 247 22.85 4.47 16.31
N SER A 248 21.86 5.02 16.97
CA SER A 248 20.96 6.04 16.44
C SER A 248 20.98 7.26 17.33
N GLU A 249 20.95 8.43 16.72
CA GLU A 249 21.00 9.74 17.36
C GLU A 249 19.89 10.61 16.74
N TRP A 250 19.14 11.34 17.57
CA TRP A 250 18.06 12.22 17.12
C TRP A 250 18.22 13.62 17.71
N ASN A 251 17.61 14.60 17.05
CA ASN A 251 17.55 16.01 17.48
C ASN A 251 18.94 16.55 17.84
N ASN A 252 19.85 16.55 16.88
CA ASN A 252 21.24 16.96 17.03
C ASN A 252 21.97 16.21 18.17
N GLY A 253 21.65 14.92 18.33
CA GLY A 253 22.25 14.04 19.33
C GLY A 253 21.77 14.27 20.76
N GLN A 254 20.69 15.06 20.97
CA GLN A 254 20.03 15.18 22.27
C GLN A 254 19.45 13.85 22.75
N GLN A 255 19.03 12.98 21.82
CA GLN A 255 18.59 11.63 22.12
C GLN A 255 19.53 10.64 21.45
N ARG A 256 19.95 9.60 22.17
CA ARG A 256 20.88 8.59 21.64
C ARG A 256 20.43 7.20 22.05
N ARG A 257 20.58 6.24 21.16
CA ARG A 257 20.32 4.83 21.41
C ARG A 257 21.41 3.98 20.79
N THR A 258 21.96 3.07 21.57
CA THR A 258 22.86 2.02 21.09
C THR A 258 22.17 0.69 21.27
N SER A 259 22.21 -0.17 20.25
CA SER A 259 21.72 -1.55 20.28
C SER A 259 22.87 -2.50 19.95
N LEU A 260 22.98 -3.58 20.72
CA LEU A 260 23.85 -4.72 20.45
C LEU A 260 22.99 -5.95 20.16
N LEU A 261 23.36 -6.73 19.15
CA LEU A 261 22.58 -7.92 18.72
C LEU A 261 21.09 -7.57 18.57
N TRP A 262 20.79 -6.51 17.81
CA TRP A 262 19.43 -6.02 17.66
C TRP A 262 18.48 -7.18 17.28
N PRO A 263 17.35 -7.35 17.99
CA PRO A 263 16.72 -6.42 18.94
C PRO A 263 17.02 -6.69 20.43
N LEU A 264 17.97 -7.57 20.77
CA LEU A 264 18.15 -8.15 22.11
C LEU A 264 18.64 -7.16 23.17
N ILE A 265 19.71 -6.41 22.87
CA ILE A 265 20.32 -5.48 23.82
C ILE A 265 20.17 -4.07 23.27
N ALA A 266 19.66 -3.14 24.06
CA ALA A 266 19.65 -1.73 23.69
C ALA A 266 19.70 -0.84 24.92
N TRP A 267 20.40 0.27 24.85
CA TRP A 267 20.38 1.29 25.89
C TRP A 267 20.47 2.67 25.27
N GLY A 268 19.90 3.65 25.94
CA GLY A 268 19.83 5.00 25.39
C GLY A 268 18.96 5.92 26.20
N GLY A 269 18.92 7.17 25.78
CA GLY A 269 18.06 8.18 26.35
C GLY A 269 18.47 9.58 25.91
N GLY A 270 17.76 10.55 26.46
CA GLY A 270 17.90 11.96 26.19
C GLY A 270 16.59 12.59 25.70
N GLY A 271 16.48 13.91 25.81
CA GLY A 271 15.26 14.64 25.48
C GLY A 271 14.00 14.08 26.17
N GLY A 272 14.12 13.65 27.43
CA GLY A 272 13.04 13.04 28.20
C GLY A 272 12.83 11.54 27.97
N THR A 273 13.61 10.90 27.10
CA THR A 273 13.53 9.45 26.86
C THR A 273 14.60 8.69 27.62
N ARG A 274 14.32 7.44 27.98
CA ARG A 274 15.30 6.47 28.50
C ARG A 274 14.89 5.07 28.07
N LEU A 275 15.85 4.27 27.62
CA LEU A 275 15.65 2.88 27.19
C LEU A 275 16.78 2.04 27.77
N ASN A 276 16.45 0.91 28.37
CA ASN A 276 17.40 -0.14 28.72
C ASN A 276 16.75 -1.48 28.42
N ARG A 277 17.38 -2.33 27.63
CA ARG A 277 16.83 -3.58 27.13
C ARG A 277 17.91 -4.65 27.12
N PHE A 278 17.53 -5.81 27.63
CA PHE A 278 18.30 -7.03 27.65
C PHE A 278 17.32 -8.21 27.56
N LEU A 279 16.80 -8.47 26.36
CA LEU A 279 15.86 -9.55 26.13
C LEU A 279 16.55 -10.92 26.14
N PRO A 280 15.85 -11.98 26.60
CA PRO A 280 14.46 -12.00 27.07
C PRO A 280 14.29 -11.66 28.56
N PHE A 281 15.30 -11.11 29.24
CA PHE A 281 15.25 -10.91 30.69
C PHE A 281 14.50 -9.64 31.10
N TYR A 282 14.72 -8.52 30.40
CA TYR A 282 14.23 -7.22 30.83
C TYR A 282 14.20 -6.20 29.69
N SER A 283 13.22 -5.30 29.71
CA SER A 283 13.16 -4.10 28.90
C SER A 283 12.46 -3.00 29.68
N TYR A 284 13.13 -1.89 29.91
CA TYR A 284 12.60 -0.67 30.49
C TYR A 284 12.62 0.46 29.48
N GLN A 285 11.53 1.18 29.38
CA GLN A 285 11.39 2.36 28.56
C GLN A 285 10.70 3.45 29.36
N GLU A 286 11.20 4.66 29.27
CA GLU A 286 10.62 5.85 29.88
C GLU A 286 10.62 6.98 28.86
N TYR A 287 9.54 7.74 28.86
CA TYR A 287 9.36 8.90 28.00
C TYR A 287 8.66 9.99 28.79
N THR A 288 9.23 11.18 28.78
CA THR A 288 8.74 12.36 29.48
C THR A 288 8.78 13.56 28.54
N GLN A 289 7.68 14.29 28.41
CA GLN A 289 7.60 15.47 27.56
C GLN A 289 7.40 16.73 28.41
N SER A 290 8.27 17.73 28.21
CA SER A 290 8.37 18.90 29.09
C SER A 290 7.19 19.90 29.02
N GLY A 291 6.28 19.78 28.04
CA GLY A 291 5.21 20.75 27.81
C GLY A 291 3.81 20.35 28.29
N GLU A 292 3.48 19.05 28.29
CA GLU A 292 2.11 18.56 28.51
C GLU A 292 1.96 17.70 29.77
N GLY A 293 3.02 17.62 30.59
CA GLY A 293 3.05 16.72 31.76
C GLY A 293 2.94 15.24 31.37
N PHE A 294 3.18 14.90 30.10
CA PHE A 294 3.14 13.54 29.62
C PHE A 294 4.33 12.75 30.15
N GLN A 295 4.05 11.63 30.80
CA GLN A 295 5.06 10.68 31.27
C GLN A 295 4.57 9.25 31.05
N SER A 296 5.43 8.40 30.49
CA SER A 296 5.19 6.96 30.43
C SER A 296 6.43 6.20 30.89
N ARG A 297 6.20 5.09 31.60
CA ARG A 297 7.23 4.15 32.06
C ARG A 297 6.71 2.73 31.86
N ASP A 298 7.40 1.98 31.02
CA ASP A 298 7.13 0.58 30.73
C ASP A 298 8.30 -0.29 31.21
N LEU A 299 8.02 -1.30 32.01
CA LEU A 299 8.92 -2.35 32.45
C LEU A 299 8.37 -3.69 31.98
N PHE A 300 9.16 -4.43 31.23
CA PHE A 300 8.82 -5.74 30.70
C PHE A 300 9.89 -6.75 31.12
N VAL A 301 9.48 -7.80 31.81
CA VAL A 301 10.33 -8.92 32.27
C VAL A 301 9.65 -10.19 31.78
N PRO A 302 9.86 -10.63 30.53
CA PRO A 302 9.22 -11.83 30.01
C PRO A 302 9.62 -13.09 30.78
N PRO A 303 8.72 -14.09 30.92
CA PRO A 303 7.25 -13.99 30.81
C PRO A 303 6.60 -13.52 32.13
N VAL A 304 7.39 -13.00 33.07
CA VAL A 304 7.02 -12.80 34.48
C VAL A 304 6.15 -11.56 34.70
N LEU A 305 6.48 -10.42 34.08
CA LEU A 305 5.92 -9.13 34.47
C LEU A 305 5.86 -8.14 33.30
N ILE A 306 4.76 -7.42 33.18
CA ILE A 306 4.61 -6.18 32.44
C ILE A 306 4.10 -5.14 33.44
N ALA A 307 4.88 -4.11 33.73
CA ALA A 307 4.45 -2.97 34.53
C ALA A 307 4.46 -1.71 33.65
N ARG A 308 3.34 -1.01 33.59
CA ARG A 308 3.13 0.21 32.82
C ARG A 308 2.63 1.29 33.75
N HIS A 309 3.19 2.48 33.60
CA HIS A 309 2.71 3.69 34.22
C HIS A 309 2.58 4.76 33.14
N TYR A 310 1.43 5.40 33.08
CA TYR A 310 1.11 6.43 32.11
C TYR A 310 0.47 7.61 32.83
N GLN A 311 0.86 8.82 32.43
CA GLN A 311 0.31 10.06 32.94
C GLN A 311 0.26 11.09 31.80
N ALA A 312 -0.88 11.73 31.60
CA ALA A 312 -1.08 12.80 30.63
C ALA A 312 -2.11 13.80 31.17
N GLY A 313 -1.66 14.95 31.68
CA GLY A 313 -2.54 15.87 32.41
C GLY A 313 -3.14 15.21 33.65
N GLU A 314 -4.46 15.19 33.75
CA GLU A 314 -5.22 14.52 34.83
C GLU A 314 -5.39 13.02 34.61
N LEU A 315 -5.19 12.54 33.37
CA LEU A 315 -5.27 11.11 33.07
C LEU A 315 -4.06 10.40 33.65
N TYR A 316 -4.33 9.37 34.44
CA TYR A 316 -3.30 8.55 35.04
C TYR A 316 -3.71 7.09 35.03
N GLU A 317 -2.77 6.23 34.61
CA GLU A 317 -2.94 4.79 34.61
C GLU A 317 -1.69 4.12 35.21
N ARG A 318 -1.93 3.09 36.02
CA ARG A 318 -0.92 2.13 36.46
C ARG A 318 -1.43 0.72 36.24
N ARG A 319 -0.60 -0.10 35.63
CA ARG A 319 -0.91 -1.49 35.35
C ARG A 319 0.29 -2.36 35.63
N ILE A 320 0.07 -3.47 36.32
CA ILE A 320 1.00 -4.55 36.52
C ILE A 320 0.29 -5.82 36.05
N THR A 321 0.93 -6.61 35.20
CA THR A 321 0.34 -7.83 34.64
C THR A 321 1.41 -8.92 34.60
N SER A 322 1.06 -10.07 35.14
CA SER A 322 1.86 -11.29 35.21
C SER A 322 0.93 -12.47 34.87
N PRO A 323 1.46 -13.63 34.43
CA PRO A 323 0.64 -14.84 34.29
C PRO A 323 -0.08 -15.24 35.58
N LEU A 324 0.47 -14.89 36.75
CA LEU A 324 -0.07 -15.29 38.05
C LEU A 324 -0.76 -14.18 38.82
N PHE A 325 -0.55 -12.91 38.47
CA PHE A 325 -1.16 -11.80 39.19
C PHE A 325 -1.31 -10.58 38.30
N TRP A 326 -2.26 -9.72 38.64
CA TRP A 326 -2.39 -8.43 38.01
C TRP A 326 -2.83 -7.40 39.03
N TRP A 327 -2.55 -6.15 38.70
CA TRP A 327 -3.08 -4.98 39.36
C TRP A 327 -3.25 -3.89 38.32
N TRP A 328 -4.38 -3.23 38.32
CA TRP A 328 -4.71 -2.17 37.40
C TRP A 328 -5.44 -1.08 38.17
N TRP A 329 -5.02 0.15 37.92
CA TRP A 329 -5.61 1.35 38.48
C TRP A 329 -5.64 2.41 37.41
N GLY A 330 -6.81 2.87 37.04
CA GLY A 330 -6.97 3.89 36.00
C GLY A 330 -8.41 4.07 35.56
N PRO A 331 -8.65 4.95 34.59
CA PRO A 331 -9.99 5.20 34.07
C PRO A 331 -10.49 4.05 33.17
N ASP A 332 -11.73 3.62 33.35
CA ASP A 332 -12.35 2.49 32.60
C ASP A 332 -13.40 2.96 31.56
N SER A 333 -13.02 3.90 30.68
CA SER A 333 -13.90 4.68 29.78
C SER A 333 -14.69 5.80 30.48
N GLY A 334 -14.29 7.06 30.20
CA GLY A 334 -14.73 8.25 30.93
C GLY A 334 -13.80 8.62 32.10
N ASP A 335 -14.25 9.51 32.98
CA ASP A 335 -13.47 9.99 34.15
C ASP A 335 -13.54 9.06 35.38
N ARG A 336 -14.12 7.87 35.23
CA ARG A 336 -14.39 6.97 36.37
C ARG A 336 -13.19 6.11 36.70
N LEU A 337 -12.71 6.21 37.95
CA LEU A 337 -11.58 5.42 38.41
C LEU A 337 -12.02 3.98 38.72
N THR A 338 -11.27 3.04 38.17
CA THR A 338 -11.44 1.61 38.43
C THR A 338 -10.14 1.03 38.98
N GLU A 339 -10.27 0.23 40.02
CA GLU A 339 -9.18 -0.60 40.53
C GLU A 339 -9.53 -2.07 40.30
N SER A 340 -8.58 -2.86 39.80
CA SER A 340 -8.70 -4.30 39.64
C SER A 340 -7.41 -4.98 40.05
N TRP A 341 -7.49 -6.09 40.76
CA TRP A 341 -6.34 -6.89 41.18
C TRP A 341 -6.71 -8.35 41.29
N GLY A 342 -5.70 -9.21 41.26
CA GLY A 342 -5.91 -10.62 41.53
C GLY A 342 -4.65 -11.45 41.45
N VAL A 343 -4.77 -12.68 41.94
CA VAL A 343 -3.78 -13.74 41.81
C VAL A 343 -4.48 -14.91 41.13
N TYR A 344 -4.10 -15.21 39.89
CA TYR A 344 -4.71 -16.28 39.12
C TYR A 344 -4.27 -17.67 39.62
N PRO A 345 -5.18 -18.66 39.77
CA PRO A 345 -6.65 -18.54 39.73
C PRO A 345 -7.26 -18.28 41.13
N LEU A 346 -6.44 -18.00 42.16
CA LEU A 346 -6.82 -17.98 43.58
C LEU A 346 -7.87 -16.94 43.94
N PHE A 347 -7.70 -15.68 43.53
CA PHE A 347 -8.65 -14.61 43.85
C PHE A 347 -8.56 -13.45 42.86
N ASN A 348 -9.66 -12.71 42.74
CA ASN A 348 -9.70 -11.41 42.08
C ASN A 348 -10.55 -10.44 42.89
N GLY A 349 -10.33 -9.15 42.70
CA GLY A 349 -11.12 -8.11 43.33
C GLY A 349 -10.93 -6.80 42.62
N GLY A 350 -11.77 -5.84 42.97
CA GLY A 350 -11.73 -4.54 42.35
C GLY A 350 -12.82 -3.63 42.89
N SER A 351 -12.78 -2.39 42.44
CA SER A 351 -13.77 -1.38 42.75
C SER A 351 -14.01 -0.50 41.54
N THR A 352 -15.28 -0.19 41.29
CA THR A 352 -15.72 0.75 40.25
C THR A 352 -16.74 1.69 40.88
N GLU A 353 -16.69 2.97 40.55
CA GLU A 353 -17.66 3.99 41.02
C GLU A 353 -19.14 3.66 40.68
N THR A 354 -19.42 2.74 39.76
CA THR A 354 -20.80 2.38 39.38
C THR A 354 -21.33 1.11 40.04
N VAL A 355 -20.45 0.16 40.34
CA VAL A 355 -20.81 -1.19 40.82
C VAL A 355 -20.42 -1.36 42.29
N GLY A 356 -19.55 -0.51 42.81
CA GLY A 356 -18.93 -0.64 44.13
C GLY A 356 -17.77 -1.63 44.09
N THR A 357 -17.55 -2.33 45.20
CA THR A 357 -16.45 -3.29 45.36
C THR A 357 -16.89 -4.71 45.02
N HIS A 358 -15.99 -5.49 44.42
CA HIS A 358 -16.18 -6.92 44.20
C HIS A 358 -14.95 -7.72 44.65
N PHE A 359 -15.17 -8.95 45.08
CA PHE A 359 -14.12 -9.89 45.46
C PHE A 359 -14.57 -11.33 45.19
N SER A 360 -13.72 -12.11 44.52
CA SER A 360 -13.97 -13.50 44.17
C SER A 360 -12.82 -14.39 44.61
N VAL A 361 -13.11 -15.61 45.04
CA VAL A 361 -12.14 -16.68 45.32
C VAL A 361 -12.36 -17.83 44.36
N PHE A 362 -11.27 -18.28 43.75
CA PHE A 362 -11.19 -19.37 42.79
C PHE A 362 -12.04 -19.15 41.53
N ASP A 363 -11.74 -18.08 40.80
CA ASP A 363 -12.46 -17.69 39.58
C ASP A 363 -11.51 -17.72 38.38
N PRO A 364 -11.29 -18.90 37.77
CA PRO A 364 -10.34 -19.08 36.69
C PRO A 364 -10.80 -18.47 35.35
N LEU A 365 -12.01 -17.89 35.27
CA LEU A 365 -12.59 -17.38 34.02
C LEU A 365 -12.86 -15.88 34.05
N PHE A 366 -12.25 -15.16 35.00
CA PHE A 366 -12.44 -13.72 35.24
C PHE A 366 -12.23 -12.83 34.00
N PHE A 367 -11.45 -13.29 33.01
CA PHE A 367 -11.12 -12.56 31.79
C PHE A 367 -12.18 -12.63 30.68
N ILE A 368 -13.27 -13.38 30.88
CA ILE A 368 -14.38 -13.49 29.92
C ILE A 368 -15.48 -12.52 30.35
N GLU A 369 -15.26 -11.21 30.25
CA GLU A 369 -16.29 -10.24 30.63
C GLU A 369 -17.43 -10.15 29.58
N GLY A 370 -18.64 -9.88 30.06
CA GLY A 370 -19.76 -9.42 29.20
C GLY A 370 -20.57 -10.47 28.44
N THR A 371 -20.36 -11.78 28.63
CA THR A 371 -21.20 -12.83 28.00
C THR A 371 -22.10 -13.53 29.02
N GLU A 372 -23.34 -13.90 28.65
CA GLU A 372 -24.17 -14.81 29.47
C GLU A 372 -23.43 -16.11 29.80
N THR A 373 -22.49 -16.51 28.94
CA THR A 373 -21.62 -17.68 29.13
C THR A 373 -20.73 -17.54 30.36
N HIS A 374 -20.18 -16.35 30.64
CA HIS A 374 -19.32 -16.11 31.80
C HIS A 374 -20.04 -16.39 33.12
N SER A 375 -21.24 -15.85 33.30
CA SER A 375 -22.00 -16.03 34.54
C SER A 375 -22.37 -17.50 34.81
N ARG A 376 -22.63 -18.29 33.74
CA ARG A 376 -22.94 -19.73 33.83
C ARG A 376 -21.71 -20.59 34.16
N PHE A 377 -20.53 -20.28 33.61
CA PHE A 377 -19.31 -21.05 33.87
C PHE A 377 -18.61 -20.64 35.18
N ALA A 378 -18.61 -19.36 35.53
CA ALA A 378 -18.07 -18.87 36.79
C ALA A 378 -18.78 -19.52 37.99
N LEU A 379 -20.09 -19.80 37.87
CA LEU A 379 -20.84 -20.56 38.87
C LEU A 379 -20.11 -21.86 39.24
N LEU A 380 -19.62 -22.66 38.28
CA LEU A 380 -19.05 -23.99 38.53
C LEU A 380 -17.68 -24.00 39.21
N TRP A 381 -16.94 -22.89 39.22
CA TRP A 381 -15.59 -22.85 39.78
C TRP A 381 -15.49 -21.91 40.98
N ARG A 382 -16.26 -20.83 41.00
CA ARG A 382 -16.17 -19.77 42.00
C ARG A 382 -16.62 -20.26 43.39
N LEU A 383 -15.65 -20.37 44.30
CA LEU A 383 -15.87 -20.85 45.67
C LEU A 383 -16.46 -19.77 46.57
N PHE A 384 -16.10 -18.51 46.34
CA PHE A 384 -16.65 -17.36 47.07
C PHE A 384 -16.76 -16.16 46.15
N HIS A 385 -17.78 -15.34 46.36
CA HIS A 385 -17.98 -14.08 45.68
C HIS A 385 -18.71 -13.10 46.57
N ARG A 386 -18.21 -11.87 46.63
CA ARG A 386 -18.80 -10.74 47.33
C ARG A 386 -18.88 -9.55 46.39
N THR A 387 -20.02 -8.88 46.37
CA THR A 387 -20.21 -7.57 45.76
C THR A 387 -20.90 -6.65 46.75
N GLU A 388 -20.43 -5.42 46.86
CA GLU A 388 -20.94 -4.41 47.77
C GLU A 388 -20.98 -3.06 47.05
N SER A 389 -22.15 -2.42 47.00
CA SER A 389 -22.31 -1.09 46.39
C SER A 389 -21.48 -0.06 47.15
N GLU A 390 -21.10 1.02 46.48
CA GLU A 390 -20.31 2.10 47.05
C GLU A 390 -20.96 2.73 48.29
N ASP A 391 -22.29 2.91 48.27
CA ASP A 391 -23.06 3.43 49.42
C ASP A 391 -23.19 2.43 50.58
N GLY A 392 -22.78 1.17 50.38
CA GLY A 392 -22.92 0.09 51.37
C GLY A 392 -24.36 -0.41 51.56
N ASP A 393 -25.33 0.11 50.80
CA ASP A 393 -26.73 -0.26 50.91
C ASP A 393 -27.02 -1.67 50.41
N SER A 394 -26.36 -2.08 49.32
CA SER A 394 -26.51 -3.41 48.75
C SER A 394 -25.25 -4.25 48.94
N LEU A 395 -25.39 -5.43 49.55
CA LEU A 395 -24.34 -6.45 49.70
C LEU A 395 -24.87 -7.78 49.17
N ARG A 396 -24.03 -8.52 48.46
CA ARG A 396 -24.30 -9.90 48.05
C ARG A 396 -23.06 -10.75 48.26
N GLU A 397 -23.19 -11.79 49.07
CA GLU A 397 -22.16 -12.80 49.33
C GLU A 397 -22.68 -14.18 48.92
N GLU A 398 -21.85 -14.94 48.23
CA GLU A 398 -22.15 -16.29 47.76
C GLU A 398 -20.93 -17.17 48.02
N ALA A 399 -21.14 -18.36 48.59
CA ALA A 399 -20.08 -19.36 48.72
C ALA A 399 -20.57 -20.74 48.27
N LEU A 400 -19.66 -21.52 47.69
CA LEU A 400 -19.84 -22.90 47.27
C LEU A 400 -21.15 -23.10 46.48
N TRP A 401 -21.27 -22.46 45.32
CA TRP A 401 -22.46 -22.62 44.45
C TRP A 401 -23.79 -22.24 45.11
N ARG A 402 -23.81 -21.15 45.90
CA ARG A 402 -24.96 -20.68 46.70
C ARG A 402 -25.39 -21.62 47.83
N LEU A 403 -24.52 -22.56 48.24
CA LEU A 403 -24.69 -23.29 49.50
C LEU A 403 -24.78 -22.30 50.66
N TYR A 404 -23.91 -21.28 50.65
CA TYR A 404 -24.07 -20.07 51.45
C TYR A 404 -24.48 -18.91 50.55
N HIS A 405 -25.50 -18.16 50.96
CA HIS A 405 -25.94 -16.98 50.26
C HIS A 405 -26.42 -15.92 51.25
N ARG A 406 -25.87 -14.72 51.17
CA ARG A 406 -26.30 -13.58 51.96
C ARG A 406 -26.55 -12.38 51.08
N THR A 407 -27.68 -11.74 51.24
CA THR A 407 -28.00 -10.47 50.59
C THR A 407 -28.42 -9.45 51.62
N ARG A 408 -28.00 -8.21 51.43
CA ARG A 408 -28.52 -7.02 52.11
C ARG A 408 -28.87 -6.00 51.04
N ASP A 409 -30.01 -5.36 51.18
CA ASP A 409 -30.48 -4.32 50.28
C ASP A 409 -31.31 -3.33 51.10
N GLY A 410 -30.63 -2.29 51.61
CA GLY A 410 -31.18 -1.39 52.63
C GLY A 410 -31.65 -2.14 53.88
N ASP A 411 -32.93 -2.00 54.21
CA ASP A 411 -33.58 -2.68 55.35
C ASP A 411 -33.89 -4.17 55.12
N ARG A 412 -33.73 -4.66 53.88
CA ARG A 412 -33.95 -6.06 53.55
C ARG A 412 -32.64 -6.83 53.74
N SER A 413 -32.72 -7.97 54.41
CA SER A 413 -31.58 -8.88 54.52
C SER A 413 -32.03 -10.33 54.47
N ARG A 414 -31.20 -11.16 53.83
CA ARG A 414 -31.42 -12.59 53.71
C ARG A 414 -30.10 -13.31 53.95
N VAL A 415 -30.15 -14.39 54.72
CA VAL A 415 -29.03 -15.31 54.92
C VAL A 415 -29.56 -16.72 54.72
N SER A 416 -28.94 -17.49 53.85
CA SER A 416 -29.33 -18.86 53.54
C SER A 416 -28.11 -19.77 53.56
N ILE A 417 -28.22 -20.89 54.27
CA ILE A 417 -27.30 -22.03 54.24
C ILE A 417 -28.13 -23.21 53.72
N PHE A 418 -28.12 -23.42 52.41
CA PHE A 418 -28.93 -24.47 51.78
C PHE A 418 -28.39 -25.88 52.12
N PRO A 419 -29.26 -26.88 52.30
CA PRO A 419 -30.72 -26.81 52.43
C PRO A 419 -31.18 -26.50 53.87
N PHE A 420 -30.27 -26.24 54.81
CA PHE A 420 -30.56 -26.27 56.23
C PHE A 420 -31.31 -25.06 56.77
N LEU A 421 -30.86 -23.84 56.51
CA LEU A 421 -31.36 -22.64 57.18
C LEU A 421 -31.59 -21.50 56.19
N THR A 422 -32.69 -20.78 56.36
CA THR A 422 -32.94 -19.52 55.65
C THR A 422 -33.54 -18.51 56.62
N PHE A 423 -32.91 -17.36 56.76
CA PHE A 423 -33.41 -16.21 57.51
C PHE A 423 -33.63 -15.06 56.55
N GLU A 424 -34.83 -14.50 56.52
CA GLU A 424 -35.22 -13.35 55.73
C GLU A 424 -35.79 -12.29 56.68
N ARG A 425 -35.35 -11.05 56.50
CA ARG A 425 -35.82 -9.88 57.23
C ARG A 425 -36.13 -8.80 56.23
N GLU A 426 -37.36 -8.33 56.30
CA GLU A 426 -37.90 -7.18 55.58
C GLU A 426 -38.53 -6.23 56.62
N PRO A 427 -38.87 -4.97 56.25
CA PRO A 427 -39.35 -3.98 57.22
C PRO A 427 -40.50 -4.46 58.12
N HIS A 428 -41.43 -5.25 57.56
CA HIS A 428 -42.61 -5.76 58.27
C HIS A 428 -42.72 -7.29 58.29
N HIS A 429 -41.78 -7.99 57.66
CA HIS A 429 -41.82 -9.44 57.53
C HIS A 429 -40.50 -10.05 58.01
N ARG A 430 -40.57 -11.05 58.89
CA ARG A 430 -39.40 -11.85 59.25
C ARG A 430 -39.73 -13.31 59.04
N ARG A 431 -38.80 -14.06 58.45
CA ARG A 431 -38.98 -15.47 58.15
C ARG A 431 -37.75 -16.25 58.54
N ALA A 432 -37.96 -17.38 59.19
CA ALA A 432 -36.94 -18.37 59.49
C ALA A 432 -37.42 -19.72 58.96
N ALA A 433 -36.68 -20.34 58.06
CA ALA A 433 -36.98 -21.66 57.52
C ALA A 433 -35.84 -22.64 57.84
N PHE A 434 -36.20 -23.89 58.13
CA PHE A 434 -35.28 -24.99 58.37
C PHE A 434 -35.59 -26.16 57.43
N LEU A 435 -34.54 -26.87 56.98
CA LEU A 435 -34.58 -28.01 56.06
C LEU A 435 -35.48 -27.76 54.85
N TRP A 436 -35.11 -26.82 53.99
CA TRP A 436 -35.86 -26.51 52.75
C TRP A 436 -37.36 -26.29 53.02
N ARG A 437 -37.67 -25.43 53.98
CA ARG A 437 -39.05 -25.04 54.35
C ARG A 437 -39.91 -26.17 54.92
N VAL A 438 -39.30 -27.27 55.35
CA VAL A 438 -39.99 -28.29 56.14
C VAL A 438 -40.51 -27.68 57.44
N PHE A 439 -39.76 -26.77 58.04
CA PHE A 439 -40.23 -25.89 59.11
C PHE A 439 -40.05 -24.44 58.66
N GLU A 440 -41.11 -23.65 58.71
CA GLU A 440 -41.07 -22.23 58.33
C GLU A 440 -41.84 -21.42 59.37
N LEU A 441 -41.14 -20.52 60.06
CA LEU A 441 -41.70 -19.58 61.02
C LEU A 441 -41.70 -18.20 60.37
N THR A 442 -42.87 -17.61 60.18
CA THR A 442 -43.03 -16.24 59.70
C THR A 442 -43.59 -15.34 60.79
N ARG A 443 -43.15 -14.09 60.81
CA ARG A 443 -43.67 -13.02 61.67
C ARG A 443 -44.03 -11.85 60.78
N GLU A 444 -45.30 -11.52 60.78
CA GLU A 444 -45.93 -10.43 60.03
C GLU A 444 -46.64 -9.50 61.04
N PRO A 445 -47.13 -8.32 60.62
CA PRO A 445 -47.88 -7.43 61.52
C PRO A 445 -49.12 -8.13 62.12
N GLU A 446 -49.73 -9.03 61.37
CA GLU A 446 -50.94 -9.80 61.73
C GLU A 446 -50.67 -10.90 62.78
N GLY A 447 -49.42 -11.29 63.00
CA GLY A 447 -49.08 -12.33 63.96
C GLY A 447 -47.89 -13.19 63.58
N ARG A 448 -47.73 -14.31 64.30
CA ARG A 448 -46.69 -15.32 64.04
C ARG A 448 -47.35 -16.54 63.43
N PHE A 449 -46.74 -17.12 62.40
CA PHE A 449 -47.26 -18.31 61.75
C PHE A 449 -46.18 -19.39 61.66
N LEU A 450 -46.58 -20.63 61.86
CA LEU A 450 -45.77 -21.82 61.62
C LEU A 450 -46.30 -22.56 60.39
N ARG A 451 -45.41 -23.03 59.55
CA ARG A 451 -45.72 -23.89 58.42
C ARG A 451 -44.86 -25.14 58.48
N LEU A 452 -45.49 -26.31 58.32
CA LEU A 452 -44.85 -27.62 58.35
C LEU A 452 -45.05 -28.31 57.01
N PHE A 453 -43.98 -28.85 56.41
CA PHE A 453 -44.07 -29.69 55.19
C PHE A 453 -44.99 -29.11 54.09
N PHE A 454 -44.85 -27.81 53.80
CA PHE A 454 -45.66 -27.08 52.81
C PHE A 454 -47.17 -26.93 53.11
N SER A 455 -47.63 -27.25 54.32
CA SER A 455 -49.02 -27.06 54.78
C SER A 455 -49.50 -25.60 54.68
N PRO A 456 -50.81 -25.31 54.83
CA PRO A 456 -51.27 -23.97 55.15
C PRO A 456 -50.58 -23.43 56.41
N ARG A 457 -50.51 -22.10 56.51
CA ARG A 457 -49.92 -21.39 57.66
C ARG A 457 -50.79 -21.63 58.91
N ILE A 458 -50.17 -22.06 60.00
CA ILE A 458 -50.80 -22.28 61.30
C ILE A 458 -50.50 -21.05 62.16
N PRO A 459 -51.49 -20.26 62.61
CA PRO A 459 -51.25 -19.14 63.50
C PRO A 459 -50.73 -19.64 64.86
N LEU A 460 -49.65 -19.04 65.35
CA LEU A 460 -49.09 -19.27 66.68
C LEU A 460 -49.65 -18.22 67.62
N ALA A 461 -50.11 -18.63 68.80
CA ALA A 461 -50.75 -17.74 69.77
C ALA A 461 -49.83 -16.56 70.15
N GLY A 462 -50.31 -15.32 69.91
CA GLY A 462 -49.60 -14.07 70.24
C GLY A 462 -49.61 -12.95 69.17
N GLY A 463 -50.64 -12.85 68.32
CA GLY A 463 -50.90 -11.74 67.38
C GLY A 463 -52.38 -11.30 67.47
N PRO A 464 -52.73 -10.04 67.11
CA PRO A 464 -53.89 -9.33 67.64
C PRO A 464 -55.21 -10.05 67.35
N GLU A 465 -56.07 -10.07 68.36
CA GLU A 465 -57.43 -10.62 68.28
C GLU A 465 -58.16 -10.04 67.06
N THR A 466 -58.45 -10.88 66.06
CA THR A 466 -59.47 -10.57 65.08
C THR A 466 -60.82 -10.50 65.81
N PRO A 467 -61.61 -9.42 65.67
CA PRO A 467 -62.92 -9.35 66.28
C PRO A 467 -63.86 -10.31 65.53
N VAL A 468 -64.34 -11.30 66.27
CA VAL A 468 -65.39 -12.24 65.85
C VAL A 468 -66.74 -11.52 65.91
N PRO A 469 -67.66 -11.83 64.99
CA PRO A 469 -68.96 -12.33 65.46
C PRO A 469 -69.21 -13.79 65.09
#